data_AF-A0A533RA80-F1
#
_entry.id   AF-A0A533RA80-F1
#
_cell.length_a   1.000
_cell.length_b   1.000
_cell.length_c   1.000
_cell.angle_alpha   90.00
_cell.angle_beta   90.00
_cell.angle_gamma   90.00
#
_symmetry.space_group_name_H-M   'P 1'
#
loop_
_entity.id
_entity.type
_entity.pdbx_description
1 polymer ?
#
loop_
_entity_poly.entity_id
_entity_poly.type
_entity_poly.pdbx_seq_one_letter_code
_entity_poly.pdbx_strand_id
1 'polypeptide(L)'
;MQKNNPQEHNETTPKRRPVLTPPSRLKDEFNISRSKGLMLENDPTSGFPKRIKIHPGGKMTAWITEELEEYFRNQPRIRTSSDQ
;
A
#
# COMPACT_ATOMS: atom_id res chain seq x y z
N MET A 1 35.82 36.68 -21.60
CA MET A 1 34.42 36.19 -21.61
C MET A 1 34.37 34.91 -20.79
N GLN A 2 33.84 34.96 -19.57
CA GLN A 2 33.70 33.78 -18.70
C GLN A 2 32.32 33.15 -18.95
N LYS A 3 32.29 31.86 -19.27
CA LYS A 3 31.04 31.09 -19.41
C LYS A 3 30.73 30.48 -18.03
N ASN A 4 29.76 31.04 -17.33
CA ASN A 4 29.18 30.43 -16.13
C ASN A 4 28.23 29.33 -16.60
N ASN A 5 28.57 28.08 -16.32
CA ASN A 5 27.74 26.91 -16.59
C ASN A 5 27.08 26.52 -15.27
N PRO A 6 25.77 26.78 -15.04
CA PRO A 6 25.11 26.32 -13.84
C PRO A 6 25.01 24.79 -13.90
N GLN A 7 25.73 24.10 -13.02
CA GLN A 7 25.45 22.69 -12.72
C GLN A 7 24.09 22.62 -12.06
N GLU A 8 23.04 22.40 -12.85
CA GLU A 8 21.77 21.92 -12.35
C GLU A 8 22.00 20.56 -11.70
N HIS A 9 22.07 20.56 -10.37
CA HIS A 9 21.99 19.34 -9.57
C HIS A 9 20.60 18.76 -9.80
N ASN A 10 20.51 17.82 -10.74
CA ASN A 10 19.38 16.92 -10.83
C ASN A 10 19.37 16.07 -9.55
N GLU A 11 18.64 16.55 -8.54
CA GLU A 11 18.20 15.76 -7.39
C GLU A 11 17.39 14.57 -7.91
N THR A 12 18.10 13.50 -8.22
CA THR A 12 17.51 12.19 -8.47
C THR A 12 17.00 11.70 -7.12
N THR A 13 15.79 12.13 -6.79
CA THR A 13 15.03 11.58 -5.66
C THR A 13 15.14 10.07 -5.73
N PRO A 14 15.67 9.40 -4.68
CA PRO A 14 15.83 7.96 -4.71
C PRO A 14 14.43 7.37 -4.88
N LYS A 15 14.21 6.62 -5.98
CA LYS A 15 12.98 5.87 -6.20
C LYS A 15 12.79 4.94 -5.01
N ARG A 16 11.98 5.37 -4.03
CA ARG A 16 11.67 4.56 -2.85
C ARG A 16 11.03 3.28 -3.35
N ARG A 17 11.58 2.14 -2.93
CA ARG A 17 10.97 0.85 -3.23
C ARG A 17 9.59 0.83 -2.56
N PRO A 18 8.54 0.35 -3.24
CA PRO A 18 7.21 0.26 -2.63
C PRO A 18 7.30 -0.64 -1.40
N VAL A 19 6.65 -0.21 -0.31
CA VAL A 19 6.55 -1.03 0.89
C VAL A 19 5.49 -2.10 0.65
N LEU A 20 5.75 -3.32 1.12
CA LEU A 20 4.91 -4.47 0.84
C LEU A 20 4.36 -5.04 2.15
N THR A 21 3.03 -5.15 2.22
CA THR A 21 2.33 -5.77 3.35
C THR A 21 1.95 -7.21 2.98
N PRO A 22 2.58 -8.23 3.58
CA PRO A 22 2.18 -9.62 3.39
C PRO A 22 0.86 -9.94 4.14
N PRO A 23 0.13 -11.01 3.77
CA PRO A 23 -1.12 -11.37 4.43
C PRO A 23 -1.07 -11.66 5.91
N SER A 24 0.10 -12.00 6.45
CA SER A 24 0.29 -12.18 7.89
C SER A 24 0.23 -10.86 8.67
N ARG A 25 0.57 -9.72 8.04
CA ARG A 25 0.66 -8.41 8.72
C ARG A 25 -0.62 -7.57 8.65
N LEU A 26 -1.61 -7.97 7.85
CA LEU A 26 -2.86 -7.24 7.72
C LEU A 26 -3.58 -6.97 9.05
N LYS A 27 -3.50 -7.92 9.99
CA LYS A 27 -4.13 -7.76 11.30
C LYS A 27 -3.43 -6.71 12.15
N ASP A 28 -2.11 -6.71 12.13
CA ASP A 28 -1.31 -5.81 12.97
C ASP A 28 -1.27 -4.39 12.38
N GLU A 29 -1.18 -4.25 11.06
CA GLU A 29 -1.05 -2.94 10.38
C GLU A 29 -2.42 -2.26 10.12
N PHE A 30 -3.46 -3.03 9.79
CA PHE A 30 -4.75 -2.50 9.31
C PHE A 30 -5.96 -2.98 10.13
N ASN A 31 -5.74 -3.71 11.22
CA ASN A 31 -6.78 -4.28 12.09
C ASN A 31 -7.84 -5.13 11.35
N ILE A 32 -7.49 -5.73 10.22
CA ILE A 32 -8.37 -6.64 9.48
C ILE A 32 -7.81 -8.06 9.45
N SER A 33 -8.67 -9.07 9.51
CA SER A 33 -8.21 -10.46 9.39
C SER A 33 -7.73 -10.75 7.96
N ARG A 34 -6.79 -11.69 7.85
CA ARG A 34 -6.32 -12.20 6.55
C ARG A 34 -7.48 -12.67 5.66
N SER A 35 -8.43 -13.41 6.22
CA SER A 35 -9.61 -13.91 5.50
C SER A 35 -10.49 -12.77 4.99
N LYS A 36 -10.66 -11.70 5.78
CA LYS A 36 -11.41 -10.52 5.33
C LYS A 36 -10.68 -9.82 4.18
N GLY A 37 -9.37 -9.61 4.29
CA GLY A 37 -8.58 -9.03 3.19
C GLY A 37 -8.67 -9.86 1.90
N LEU A 38 -8.61 -11.18 2.02
CA LEU A 38 -8.81 -12.12 0.89
C LEU A 38 -10.22 -12.04 0.29
N MET A 39 -11.24 -11.91 1.12
CA MET A 39 -12.62 -11.78 0.68
C MET A 39 -12.82 -10.46 -0.08
N LEU A 40 -12.33 -9.34 0.49
CA LEU A 40 -12.39 -8.02 -0.12
C LEU A 40 -11.63 -8.00 -1.46
N GLU A 41 -10.44 -8.57 -1.53
CA GLU A 41 -9.66 -8.68 -2.77
C GLU A 41 -10.44 -9.40 -3.88
N ASN A 42 -11.26 -10.41 -3.56
CA ASN A 42 -12.04 -11.15 -4.55
C ASN A 42 -13.37 -10.49 -4.93
N ASP A 43 -13.84 -9.53 -4.13
CA ASP A 43 -15.05 -8.76 -4.40
C ASP A 43 -14.73 -7.63 -5.40
N PRO A 44 -15.30 -7.65 -6.63
CA PRO A 44 -15.02 -6.63 -7.65
C PRO A 44 -15.56 -5.24 -7.28
N THR A 45 -16.49 -5.16 -6.34
CA THR A 45 -17.09 -3.89 -5.90
C THR A 45 -16.38 -3.25 -4.72
N SER A 46 -15.50 -4.01 -4.04
CA SER A 46 -14.91 -3.57 -2.79
C SER A 46 -13.92 -2.43 -2.96
N GLY A 47 -13.33 -2.26 -4.14
CA GLY A 47 -12.21 -1.35 -4.41
C GLY A 47 -10.91 -1.76 -3.70
N PHE A 48 -10.85 -2.97 -3.13
CA PHE A 48 -9.71 -3.43 -2.34
C PHE A 48 -8.49 -3.71 -3.23
N PRO A 49 -7.27 -3.31 -2.81
CA PRO A 49 -6.05 -3.53 -3.56
C PRO A 49 -5.81 -5.02 -3.90
N LYS A 50 -5.21 -5.26 -5.06
CA LYS A 50 -4.81 -6.61 -5.49
C LYS A 50 -3.41 -6.93 -5.01
N ARG A 51 -3.14 -8.20 -4.72
CA ARG A 51 -1.78 -8.61 -4.39
C ARG A 51 -0.92 -8.79 -5.63
N ILE A 52 0.37 -8.50 -5.46
CA ILE A 52 1.42 -8.84 -6.39
C ILE A 52 2.22 -10.05 -5.91
N LYS A 53 2.80 -10.79 -6.86
CA LYS A 53 3.74 -11.87 -6.56
C LYS A 53 5.12 -11.27 -6.30
N ILE A 54 5.71 -11.58 -5.14
CA ILE A 54 7.00 -10.99 -4.71
C ILE A 54 8.18 -11.95 -4.85
N HIS A 55 7.92 -13.24 -5.11
CA HIS A 55 8.97 -14.24 -5.33
C HIS A 55 8.69 -15.01 -6.63
N PRO A 56 9.72 -15.29 -7.47
CA PRO A 56 9.58 -16.18 -8.61
C PRO A 56 9.08 -17.55 -8.14
N GLY A 57 7.98 -18.02 -8.71
CA GLY A 57 7.25 -19.21 -8.26
C GLY A 57 5.94 -18.92 -7.51
N GLY A 58 5.59 -17.65 -7.28
CA GLY A 58 4.25 -17.25 -6.81
C GLY A 58 3.89 -17.67 -5.38
N LYS A 59 4.82 -18.28 -4.64
CA LYS A 59 4.60 -18.77 -3.28
C LYS A 59 4.43 -17.64 -2.25
N MET A 60 4.90 -16.44 -2.59
CA MET A 60 4.77 -15.26 -1.74
C MET A 60 4.06 -14.15 -2.52
N THR A 61 3.01 -13.63 -1.89
CA THR A 61 2.23 -12.49 -2.37
C THR A 61 2.15 -11.43 -1.28
N ALA A 62 2.04 -10.17 -1.70
CA ALA A 62 1.87 -9.04 -0.81
C ALA A 62 1.03 -7.96 -1.50
N TRP A 63 0.43 -7.09 -0.70
CA TRP A 63 -0.16 -5.84 -1.19
C TRP A 63 0.88 -4.73 -1.16
N ILE A 64 0.71 -3.73 -2.02
CA ILE A 64 1.42 -2.47 -1.90
C ILE A 64 0.81 -1.74 -0.69
N THR A 65 1.64 -1.39 0.29
CA THR A 65 1.18 -0.80 1.56
C THR A 65 0.48 0.52 1.32
N GLU A 66 1.00 1.35 0.41
CA GLU A 66 0.42 2.65 0.07
C GLU A 66 -1.01 2.53 -0.49
N GLU A 67 -1.30 1.50 -1.29
CA GLU A 67 -2.65 1.24 -1.82
C GLU A 67 -3.62 0.82 -0.72
N LEU A 68 -3.16 0.02 0.27
CA LEU A 68 -3.97 -0.34 1.43
C LEU A 68 -4.26 0.90 2.29
N GLU A 69 -3.25 1.74 2.53
CA GLU A 69 -3.44 2.98 3.27
C GLU A 69 -4.44 3.91 2.60
N GLU A 70 -4.35 4.07 1.28
CA GLU A 70 -5.31 4.85 0.50
C GLU A 70 -6.72 4.27 0.60
N TYR A 71 -6.84 2.95 0.44
CA TYR A 71 -8.10 2.24 0.59
C TYR A 71 -8.77 2.53 1.95
N PHE A 72 -8.05 2.32 3.05
CA PHE A 72 -8.58 2.51 4.40
C PHE A 72 -8.78 3.98 4.77
N ARG A 73 -8.04 4.91 4.14
CA ARG A 73 -8.24 6.35 4.29
C ARG A 73 -9.54 6.81 3.64
N ASN A 74 -9.90 6.22 2.50
CA ASN A 74 -11.08 6.59 1.71
C ASN A 74 -12.36 5.85 2.15
N GLN A 75 -12.23 4.79 2.95
CA GLN A 75 -13.38 4.15 3.60
C GLN A 75 -14.09 5.16 4.50
N PRO A 76 -15.44 5.26 4.45
CA PRO A 76 -16.16 6.03 5.44
C PRO A 76 -15.78 5.46 6.81
N ARG A 77 -15.08 6.25 7.63
CA ARG A 77 -14.88 5.92 9.03
C ARG A 77 -16.29 5.79 9.59
N ILE A 78 -16.78 4.57 9.76
CA ILE A 78 -17.87 4.31 10.68
C ILE A 78 -17.30 4.77 12.00
N ARG A 79 -17.61 6.02 12.39
CA ARG A 79 -17.42 6.47 13.75
C ARG A 79 -18.32 5.54 14.52
N THR A 80 -17.76 4.44 15.03
CA THR A 80 -18.34 3.80 16.17
C THR A 80 -18.25 4.86 17.24
N SER A 81 -19.33 5.61 17.40
CA SER A 81 -19.61 6.38 18.58
C SER A 81 -19.61 5.38 19.74
N SER A 82 -18.42 5.04 20.23
CA SER A 82 -18.26 4.52 21.58
C SER A 82 -18.30 5.72 22.51
N ASP A 83 -19.44 6.42 22.47
CA ASP A 83 -19.94 7.20 23.58
C ASP A 83 -20.80 6.20 24.36
N GLN A 84 -20.15 5.52 25.31
CA GLN A 84 -20.71 5.02 26.56
C GLN A 84 -19.59 4.54 27.46
#